data_AF-A0A147EQH3-F1
#
_entry.id   AF-A0A147EQH3-F1
#
_cell.length_a   1.000
_cell.length_b   1.000
_cell.length_c   1.000
_cell.angle_alpha   90.00
_cell.angle_beta   90.00
_cell.angle_gamma   90.00
#
_symmetry.space_group_name_H-M   'P 1'
#
loop_
_entity.id
_entity.type
_entity.pdbx_description
1 polymer ?
#
loop_
_entity_poly.entity_id
_entity_poly.type
_entity_poly.pdbx_seq_one_letter_code
_entity_poly.pdbx_strand_id
1 'polypeptide(L)'
;MDLKFSFGGASPDHHHDDGGAPSGIPLPFTTKAPGSTSSELEATVRREAAQLVGEVVTGDGVTYARAEVPLRDERPDAAALAKAARSALARAVAALEGPLAESVRAVVLALGPESREAAEQLGIDPAAPAVDDALQRRIGVAAGTPVRFDG
;
A
#
# COMPACT_ATOMS: atom_id res chain seq x y z
N MET A 1 -22.12 -29.78 29.11
CA MET A 1 -21.17 -30.53 28.26
C MET A 1 -19.86 -29.78 28.31
N ASP A 2 -18.91 -30.31 29.08
CA ASP A 2 -17.61 -29.71 29.38
C ASP A 2 -16.56 -30.43 28.53
N LEU A 3 -16.00 -29.74 27.53
CA LEU A 3 -15.03 -30.31 26.59
C LEU A 3 -13.62 -30.09 27.14
N LYS A 4 -13.14 -31.03 27.96
CA LYS A 4 -11.74 -31.07 28.42
C LYS A 4 -10.85 -31.66 27.33
N PHE A 5 -10.04 -30.82 26.69
CA PHE A 5 -8.89 -31.26 25.91
C PHE A 5 -7.67 -31.34 26.82
N SER A 6 -7.23 -32.57 27.11
CA SER A 6 -5.94 -32.83 27.76
C SER A 6 -4.89 -33.08 26.68
N PHE A 7 -3.95 -32.16 26.52
CA PHE A 7 -2.67 -32.41 25.84
C PHE A 7 -1.63 -32.74 26.90
N GLY A 8 -1.41 -34.03 27.13
CA GLY A 8 -0.22 -34.52 27.83
C GLY A 8 0.91 -34.71 26.84
N GLY A 9 2.14 -34.37 27.24
CA GLY A 9 3.33 -34.76 26.50
C GLY A 9 4.48 -33.78 26.70
N ALA A 10 5.41 -34.16 27.59
CA ALA A 10 6.58 -33.42 28.04
C ALA A 10 7.55 -32.97 26.93
N SER A 11 8.28 -31.90 27.26
CA SER A 11 9.39 -31.27 26.54
C SER A 11 10.46 -32.22 26.00
N PRO A 12 11.09 -31.91 24.86
CA PRO A 12 12.46 -32.32 24.60
C PRO A 12 13.44 -31.21 25.01
N ASP A 13 14.30 -31.52 25.98
CA ASP A 13 15.56 -30.82 26.22
C ASP A 13 16.41 -30.85 24.94
N HIS A 14 16.65 -29.67 24.34
CA HIS A 14 17.65 -29.52 23.29
C HIS A 14 19.02 -29.30 23.94
N HIS A 15 19.72 -30.39 24.23
CA HIS A 15 21.17 -30.38 24.36
C HIS A 15 21.76 -30.29 22.94
N HIS A 16 22.24 -29.11 22.54
CA HIS A 16 23.14 -28.97 21.40
C HIS A 16 24.56 -28.85 21.94
N ASP A 17 25.33 -29.94 21.85
CA ASP A 17 26.78 -29.87 21.89
C ASP A 17 27.37 -30.72 20.75
N ASP A 18 28.29 -30.06 20.05
CA ASP A 18 29.28 -30.51 19.06
C ASP A 18 28.90 -31.35 17.83
N GLY A 19 29.13 -30.74 16.66
CA GLY A 19 29.22 -31.43 15.38
C GLY A 19 29.72 -30.51 14.27
N GLY A 20 31.04 -30.41 14.13
CA GLY A 20 31.71 -29.47 13.22
C GLY A 20 31.29 -29.59 11.75
N ALA A 21 31.09 -28.42 11.12
CA ALA A 21 31.11 -28.25 9.68
C ALA A 21 32.16 -27.18 9.33
N PRO A 22 33.01 -27.42 8.30
CA PRO A 22 34.10 -26.52 7.93
C PRO A 22 33.57 -25.20 7.37
N SER A 23 34.34 -24.14 7.59
CA SER A 23 34.09 -22.74 7.20
C SER A 23 33.37 -22.59 5.86
N GLY A 24 32.07 -22.30 5.93
CA GLY A 24 31.28 -21.85 4.79
C GLY A 24 31.70 -20.42 4.43
N ILE A 25 32.10 -20.24 3.18
CA ILE A 25 32.30 -18.95 2.51
C ILE A 25 31.17 -18.00 2.95
N PRO A 26 31.44 -16.78 3.46
CA PRO A 26 30.39 -15.83 3.80
C PRO A 26 29.69 -15.46 2.49
N LEU A 27 28.53 -16.09 2.26
CA LEU A 27 27.64 -15.71 1.18
C LEU A 27 27.23 -14.25 1.45
N PRO A 28 27.28 -13.35 0.45
CA PRO A 28 26.94 -11.95 0.64
C PRO A 28 25.41 -11.80 0.69
N PHE A 29 24.75 -12.53 1.58
CA PHE A 29 23.37 -12.23 1.95
C PHE A 29 23.41 -11.06 2.92
N THR A 30 23.57 -9.87 2.35
CA THR A 30 23.09 -8.66 3.01
C THR A 30 21.60 -8.84 3.25
N THR A 31 21.23 -9.23 4.47
CA THR A 31 19.87 -9.13 5.03
C THR A 31 19.50 -7.68 5.35
N LYS A 32 20.18 -6.71 4.73
CA LYS A 32 19.73 -5.33 4.74
C LYS A 32 18.53 -5.27 3.82
N ALA A 33 17.34 -5.42 4.40
CA ALA A 33 16.13 -4.89 3.78
C ALA A 33 16.50 -3.49 3.27
N PRO A 34 16.18 -3.12 2.03
CA PRO A 34 16.37 -1.74 1.58
C PRO A 34 15.58 -0.86 2.53
N GLY A 35 16.27 -0.33 3.53
CA GLY A 35 15.72 0.59 4.50
C GLY A 35 15.52 1.87 3.73
N SER A 36 14.26 2.22 3.47
CA SER A 36 13.93 3.53 2.93
C SER A 36 14.65 4.59 3.78
N THR A 37 15.36 5.48 3.11
CA THR A 37 15.97 6.64 3.75
C THR A 37 14.95 7.74 3.95
N SER A 38 13.84 7.69 3.22
CA SER A 38 12.67 8.54 3.40
C SER A 38 11.64 7.91 4.35
N SER A 39 11.17 8.69 5.33
CA SER A 39 10.02 8.38 6.17
C SER A 39 8.70 8.88 5.56
N GLU A 40 8.74 9.53 4.40
CA GLU A 40 7.56 10.06 3.73
C GLU A 40 7.03 9.04 2.73
N LEU A 41 5.71 8.83 2.80
CA LEU A 41 4.99 7.91 1.91
C LEU A 41 4.14 8.69 0.91
N GLU A 42 4.05 8.15 -0.29
CA GLU A 42 3.13 8.60 -1.34
C GLU A 42 2.15 7.46 -1.63
N ALA A 43 0.86 7.78 -1.58
CA ALA A 43 -0.20 6.86 -2.00
C ALA A 43 -0.47 7.09 -3.49
N THR A 44 0.05 6.23 -4.34
CA THR A 44 -0.08 6.32 -5.80
C THR A 44 -1.19 5.41 -6.28
N VAL A 45 -1.95 5.84 -7.28
CA VAL A 45 -2.80 4.95 -8.06
C VAL A 45 -2.48 5.12 -9.54
N ARG A 46 -2.21 3.99 -10.20
CA ARG A 46 -1.83 3.96 -11.61
C ARG A 46 -2.65 2.96 -12.39
N ARG A 47 -2.84 3.23 -13.68
CA ARG A 47 -3.52 2.32 -14.60
C ARG A 47 -2.56 1.28 -15.16
N GLU A 48 -2.91 0.01 -15.03
CA GLU A 48 -2.23 -1.12 -15.66
C GLU A 48 -3.24 -1.91 -16.49
N ALA A 49 -3.23 -1.74 -17.81
CA ALA A 49 -4.10 -2.46 -18.74
C ALA A 49 -5.57 -2.54 -18.28
N ALA A 50 -5.98 -3.70 -17.73
CA ALA A 50 -7.34 -4.02 -17.27
C ALA A 50 -7.57 -3.76 -15.76
N GLN A 51 -6.69 -3.05 -15.07
CA GLN A 51 -6.82 -2.78 -13.64
C GLN A 51 -6.24 -1.42 -13.24
N LEU A 52 -6.67 -0.95 -12.07
CA LEU A 52 -5.96 0.09 -11.33
C LEU A 52 -5.18 -0.53 -10.19
N VAL A 53 -3.94 -0.09 -10.04
CA VAL A 53 -3.03 -0.51 -8.98
C VAL A 53 -2.82 0.66 -8.05
N GLY A 54 -3.28 0.53 -6.81
CA GLY A 54 -2.99 1.44 -5.71
C GLY A 54 -1.77 0.93 -4.95
N GLU A 55 -0.77 1.79 -4.76
CA GLU A 55 0.47 1.48 -4.06
C GLU A 55 0.74 2.56 -3.01
N VAL A 56 1.29 2.17 -1.87
CA VAL A 56 1.90 3.12 -0.93
C VAL A 56 3.40 2.90 -1.00
N VAL A 57 4.11 3.91 -1.46
CA VAL A 57 5.55 3.86 -1.76
C VAL A 57 6.30 4.93 -0.98
N THR A 58 7.57 4.71 -0.66
CA THR A 58 8.44 5.78 -0.19
C THR A 58 9.01 6.58 -1.35
N GLY A 59 9.57 7.76 -1.05
CA GLY A 59 10.30 8.56 -2.06
C GLY A 59 11.48 7.82 -2.71
N ASP A 60 12.01 6.77 -2.08
CA ASP A 60 13.08 5.92 -2.62
C ASP A 60 12.54 4.73 -3.45
N GLY A 61 11.23 4.64 -3.65
CA GLY A 61 10.57 3.61 -4.47
C GLY A 61 10.25 2.30 -3.75
N VAL A 62 10.36 2.24 -2.42
CA VAL A 62 10.01 1.03 -1.65
C VAL A 62 8.51 0.94 -1.48
N THR A 63 7.88 -0.13 -1.97
CA THR A 63 6.44 -0.38 -1.83
C THR A 63 6.12 -1.06 -0.49
N TYR A 64 5.28 -0.43 0.33
CA TYR A 64 4.82 -0.94 1.62
C TYR A 64 3.49 -1.69 1.50
N ALA A 65 2.61 -1.20 0.64
CA ALA A 65 1.32 -1.81 0.38
C ALA A 65 0.95 -1.69 -1.09
N ARG A 66 0.22 -2.68 -1.59
CA ARG A 66 -0.28 -2.73 -2.96
C ARG A 66 -1.67 -3.34 -2.99
N ALA A 67 -2.57 -2.76 -3.76
CA ALA A 67 -3.90 -3.26 -3.97
C ALA A 67 -4.32 -3.09 -5.43
N GLU A 68 -4.90 -4.15 -5.99
CA GLU A 68 -5.33 -4.18 -7.39
C GLU A 68 -6.86 -4.18 -7.46
N VAL A 69 -7.39 -3.38 -8.36
CA VAL A 69 -8.83 -3.26 -8.61
C VAL A 69 -9.09 -3.47 -10.09
N PRO A 70 -9.78 -4.55 -10.49
CA PRO A 70 -10.06 -4.80 -11.90
C PRO A 70 -11.00 -3.74 -12.45
N LEU A 71 -10.69 -3.26 -13.65
CA LEU A 71 -11.57 -2.46 -14.48
C LEU A 71 -12.46 -3.40 -15.27
N ARG A 72 -13.77 -3.17 -15.24
CA ARG A 72 -14.75 -4.03 -15.92
C ARG A 72 -14.87 -3.72 -17.41
N ASP A 73 -14.46 -2.52 -17.80
CA ASP A 73 -14.55 -2.00 -19.16
C ASP A 73 -13.16 -1.67 -19.69
N GLU A 74 -12.91 -1.91 -20.98
CA GLU A 74 -11.63 -1.57 -21.64
C GLU A 74 -11.42 -0.05 -21.71
N ARG A 75 -12.53 0.69 -21.77
CA ARG A 75 -12.58 2.17 -21.79
C ARG A 75 -13.54 2.65 -20.69
N PRO A 76 -13.12 2.60 -19.42
CA PRO A 76 -13.94 3.11 -18.33
C PRO A 76 -14.10 4.62 -18.47
N ASP A 77 -15.27 5.13 -18.11
CA ASP A 77 -15.48 6.56 -17.94
C ASP A 77 -14.80 7.09 -16.67
N ALA A 78 -14.76 8.41 -16.51
CA ALA A 78 -14.12 9.05 -15.36
C ALA A 78 -14.75 8.64 -14.01
N ALA A 79 -16.05 8.38 -13.97
CA ALA A 79 -16.74 7.96 -12.75
C ALA A 79 -16.34 6.53 -12.33
N ALA A 80 -16.23 5.61 -13.29
CA ALA A 80 -15.73 4.27 -13.07
C ALA A 80 -14.26 4.27 -12.62
N LEU A 81 -13.43 5.10 -13.27
CA LEU A 81 -12.02 5.30 -12.87
C LEU A 81 -11.91 5.85 -11.45
N ALA A 82 -12.67 6.89 -11.11
CA ALA A 82 -12.69 7.46 -9.76
C ALA A 82 -13.12 6.43 -8.70
N LYS A 83 -14.17 5.65 -8.98
CA LYS A 83 -14.63 4.60 -8.07
C LYS A 83 -13.56 3.53 -7.86
N ALA A 84 -12.91 3.08 -8.94
CA ALA A 84 -11.83 2.09 -8.87
C ALA A 84 -10.61 2.65 -8.14
N ALA A 85 -10.22 3.90 -8.42
CA ALA A 85 -9.09 4.57 -7.80
C ALA A 85 -9.28 4.73 -6.30
N ARG A 86 -10.46 5.20 -5.87
CA ARG A 86 -10.83 5.23 -4.45
C ARG A 86 -10.72 3.86 -3.81
N SER A 87 -11.22 2.82 -4.48
CA SER A 87 -11.16 1.46 -3.95
C SER A 87 -9.73 0.94 -3.84
N ALA A 88 -8.86 1.27 -4.80
CA ALA A 88 -7.46 0.85 -4.80
C ALA A 88 -6.69 1.55 -3.67
N LEU A 89 -6.84 2.87 -3.57
CA LEU A 89 -6.23 3.68 -2.50
C LEU A 89 -6.70 3.24 -1.11
N ALA A 90 -8.01 3.07 -0.91
CA ALA A 90 -8.56 2.64 0.37
C ALA A 90 -7.99 1.28 0.81
N ARG A 91 -7.84 0.32 -0.11
CA ARG A 91 -7.27 -0.99 0.20
C ARG A 91 -5.77 -0.92 0.46
N ALA A 92 -5.03 -0.16 -0.32
CA ALA A 92 -3.59 0.00 -0.15
C ALA A 92 -3.27 0.70 1.18
N VAL A 93 -3.99 1.77 1.51
CA VAL A 93 -3.81 2.50 2.79
C VAL A 93 -4.27 1.65 3.98
N ALA A 94 -5.39 0.92 3.87
CA ALA A 94 -5.84 0.02 4.94
C ALA A 94 -4.89 -1.17 5.19
N ALA A 95 -4.04 -1.52 4.23
CA ALA A 95 -3.02 -2.54 4.39
C ALA A 95 -1.75 -2.01 5.08
N LEU A 96 -1.63 -0.69 5.30
CA LEU A 96 -0.54 -0.13 6.10
C LEU A 96 -0.73 -0.50 7.57
N GLU A 97 0.31 -1.06 8.18
CA GLU A 97 0.30 -1.38 9.59
C GLU A 97 0.55 -0.14 10.46
N GLY A 98 -0.24 0.02 11.53
CA GLY A 98 0.00 0.99 12.59
C GLY A 98 0.04 2.46 12.10
N PRO A 99 1.00 3.29 12.58
CA PRO A 99 1.03 4.73 12.32
C PRO A 99 1.50 5.12 10.91
N LEU A 100 1.81 4.15 10.04
CA LEU A 100 2.34 4.44 8.70
C LEU A 100 1.34 5.18 7.82
N ALA A 101 0.04 5.00 8.02
CA ALA A 101 -0.99 5.77 7.31
C ALA A 101 -0.86 7.29 7.55
N GLU A 102 -0.40 7.71 8.73
CA GLU A 102 -0.18 9.13 9.07
C GLU A 102 1.07 9.71 8.39
N SER A 103 1.92 8.85 7.84
CA SER A 103 3.15 9.23 7.13
C SER A 103 2.92 9.46 5.63
N VAL A 104 1.70 9.27 5.14
CA VAL A 104 1.32 9.60 3.76
C VAL A 104 1.30 11.12 3.60
N ARG A 105 2.19 11.65 2.74
CA ARG A 105 2.36 13.10 2.50
C ARG A 105 1.83 13.57 1.15
N ALA A 106 1.55 12.65 0.24
CA ALA A 106 0.94 12.97 -1.04
C ALA A 106 0.09 11.81 -1.55
N VAL A 107 -0.92 12.15 -2.35
CA VAL A 107 -1.65 11.19 -3.20
C VAL A 107 -1.32 11.49 -4.65
N VAL A 108 -0.95 10.48 -5.43
CA VAL A 108 -0.64 10.62 -6.85
C VAL A 108 -1.67 9.87 -7.68
N LEU A 109 -2.37 10.57 -8.58
CA LEU A 109 -3.29 9.97 -9.54
C LEU A 109 -2.62 9.92 -10.92
N ALA A 110 -2.15 8.73 -11.30
CA ALA A 110 -1.51 8.44 -12.58
C ALA A 110 -2.44 7.59 -13.45
N LEU A 111 -3.62 8.13 -13.75
CA LEU A 111 -4.67 7.43 -14.52
C LEU A 111 -4.59 7.69 -16.03
N GLY A 112 -3.65 8.55 -16.45
CA GLY A 112 -3.53 9.05 -17.83
C GLY A 112 -4.31 10.36 -18.03
N PRO A 113 -4.78 10.65 -19.27
CA PRO A 113 -5.43 11.92 -19.58
C PRO A 113 -6.73 12.14 -18.80
N GLU A 114 -7.37 11.08 -18.32
CA GLU A 114 -8.60 11.12 -17.52
C GLU A 114 -8.35 11.45 -16.03
N SER A 115 -7.09 11.62 -15.60
CA SER A 115 -6.75 11.80 -14.16
C SER A 115 -7.48 12.99 -13.53
N ARG A 116 -7.61 14.12 -14.25
CA ARG A 116 -8.30 15.31 -13.73
C ARG A 116 -9.80 15.10 -13.62
N GLU A 117 -10.42 14.53 -14.65
CA GLU A 117 -11.87 14.27 -14.65
C GLU A 117 -12.23 13.25 -13.56
N ALA A 118 -11.43 12.20 -13.39
CA ALA A 118 -11.59 11.25 -12.30
C ALA A 118 -11.39 11.90 -10.91
N ALA A 119 -10.49 12.87 -10.78
CA ALA A 119 -10.29 13.61 -9.53
C ALA A 119 -11.52 14.45 -9.15
N GLU A 120 -12.15 15.12 -10.10
CA GLU A 120 -13.39 15.86 -9.87
C GLU A 120 -14.52 14.92 -9.38
N GLN A 121 -14.61 13.71 -9.95
CA GLN A 121 -15.55 12.68 -9.49
C GLN A 121 -15.24 12.15 -8.08
N LEU A 122 -13.99 12.28 -7.62
CA LEU A 122 -13.61 12.01 -6.23
C LEU A 122 -13.97 13.15 -5.27
N GLY A 123 -14.37 14.33 -5.79
CA GLY A 123 -14.62 15.54 -5.01
C GLY A 123 -13.37 16.42 -4.83
N ILE A 124 -12.32 16.19 -5.61
CA ILE A 124 -11.06 16.96 -5.52
C ILE A 124 -11.19 18.21 -6.41
N ASP A 125 -10.92 19.38 -5.83
CA ASP A 125 -10.84 20.63 -6.59
C ASP A 125 -9.54 20.66 -7.42
N PRO A 126 -9.59 20.70 -8.75
CA PRO A 126 -8.40 20.73 -9.59
C PRO A 126 -7.58 22.03 -9.45
N ALA A 127 -8.17 23.14 -8.96
CA ALA A 127 -7.46 24.39 -8.72
C ALA A 127 -6.61 24.35 -7.43
N ALA A 128 -7.01 23.55 -6.45
CA ALA A 128 -6.33 23.35 -5.19
C ALA A 128 -6.41 21.87 -4.76
N PRO A 129 -5.72 20.97 -5.48
CA PRO A 129 -5.94 19.53 -5.36
C PRO A 129 -5.42 19.01 -4.02
N ALA A 130 -6.35 18.65 -3.14
CA ALA A 130 -6.09 18.09 -1.84
C ALA A 130 -7.18 17.08 -1.43
N VAL A 131 -6.84 16.19 -0.51
CA VAL A 131 -7.80 15.27 0.12
C VAL A 131 -8.73 16.09 1.02
N ASP A 132 -10.04 16.00 0.79
CA ASP A 132 -11.05 16.61 1.64
C ASP A 132 -11.51 15.64 2.76
N ASP A 133 -12.36 16.13 3.67
CA ASP A 133 -12.88 15.32 4.77
C ASP A 133 -13.69 14.10 4.28
N ALA A 134 -14.40 14.24 3.15
CA ALA A 134 -15.22 13.17 2.60
C ALA A 134 -14.35 12.05 2.03
N LEU A 135 -13.27 12.40 1.33
CA LEU A 135 -12.29 11.47 0.78
C LEU A 135 -11.44 10.84 1.88
N GLN A 136 -10.98 11.61 2.88
CA GLN A 136 -10.28 11.08 4.05
C GLN A 136 -11.05 9.93 4.70
N ARG A 137 -12.35 10.10 4.95
CA ARG A 137 -13.20 9.05 5.55
C ARG A 137 -13.31 7.78 4.69
N ARG A 138 -13.03 7.89 3.39
CA ARG A 138 -13.16 6.78 2.43
C ARG A 138 -11.85 6.06 2.17
N ILE A 139 -10.71 6.76 2.24
CA ILE A 139 -9.40 6.18 1.90
C ILE A 139 -8.41 6.13 3.08
N GLY A 140 -8.70 6.79 4.19
CA GLY A 140 -7.85 6.79 5.39
C GLY A 140 -6.63 7.71 5.34
N VAL A 141 -6.50 8.55 4.30
CA VAL A 141 -5.44 9.57 4.18
C VAL A 141 -5.91 10.88 4.80
N ALA A 142 -5.04 11.59 5.53
CA ALA A 142 -5.40 12.83 6.21
C ALA A 142 -5.94 13.91 5.26
N ALA A 143 -6.96 14.64 5.67
CA ALA A 143 -7.44 15.82 4.96
C ALA A 143 -6.34 16.88 4.85
N GLY A 144 -6.35 17.64 3.76
CA GLY A 144 -5.30 18.59 3.40
C GLY A 144 -4.05 17.94 2.76
N THR A 145 -3.98 16.61 2.68
CA THR A 145 -2.90 15.93 1.94
C THR A 145 -2.96 16.34 0.48
N PRO A 146 -1.87 16.87 -0.12
CA PRO A 146 -1.87 17.31 -1.51
C PRO A 146 -2.09 16.14 -2.47
N VAL A 147 -2.87 16.40 -3.52
CA VAL A 147 -3.09 15.46 -4.64
C VAL A 147 -2.31 15.97 -5.85
N ARG A 148 -1.55 15.08 -6.49
CA ARG A 148 -0.80 15.35 -7.72
C ARG A 148 -1.39 14.52 -8.85
N PHE A 149 -1.41 15.08 -10.05
CA PHE A 149 -1.80 14.36 -11.26
C PHE A 149 -0.53 14.08 -12.06
N ASP A 150 -0.30 12.82 -12.40
CA ASP A 150 0.74 12.47 -13.37
C ASP A 150 0.13 12.74 -14.75
N GLY A 151 0.71 13.71 -15.47
CA GLY A 151 0.15 14.32 -16.68
C GLY A 151 0.24 13.43 -17.91
#